data_AF-A0A1B9F2N3-F1
#
_entry.id   AF-A0A1B9F2N3-F1
#
_cell.length_a   1.000
_cell.length_b   1.000
_cell.length_c   1.000
_cell.angle_alpha   90.00
_cell.angle_beta   90.00
_cell.angle_gamma   90.00
#
_symmetry.space_group_name_H-M   'P 1'
#
loop_
_entity.id
_entity.type
_entity.pdbx_description
1 polymer ?
#
loop_
_entity_poly.entity_id
_entity_poly.type
_entity_poly.pdbx_seq_one_letter_code
_entity_poly.pdbx_strand_id
1 'polypeptide(L)'
;MTTQVIVRIDPDLKNKVSRLAKAEGKNVSEIIRELLESYVKNRDIGQYIDELWERIGTKIKKHGFSKDDIDSIIHQVRTKND
;
A
#
# COMPACT_ATOMS: atom_id res chain seq x y z
N MET A 1 11.42 -8.89 -7.34
CA MET A 1 12.20 -9.93 -6.64
C MET A 1 11.49 -10.26 -5.35
N THR A 2 11.22 -11.53 -5.05
CA THR A 2 10.58 -11.93 -3.79
C THR A 2 11.66 -12.33 -2.78
N THR A 3 11.73 -11.61 -1.66
CA THR A 3 12.66 -11.90 -0.55
C THR A 3 11.97 -12.83 0.45
N GLN A 4 12.67 -13.88 0.92
CA GLN A 4 12.14 -14.83 1.89
C GLN A 4 12.47 -14.42 3.32
N VAL A 5 11.49 -14.50 4.22
CA VAL A 5 11.65 -14.22 5.66
C VAL A 5 11.32 -15.50 6.44
N ILE A 6 12.19 -15.88 7.37
CA ILE A 6 11.95 -16.99 8.30
C ILE A 6 11.67 -16.39 9.68
N VAL A 7 10.47 -16.64 10.20
CA VAL A 7 10.05 -16.13 11.52
C VAL A 7 9.87 -17.30 12.47
N ARG A 8 10.53 -17.23 13.63
CA ARG A 8 10.27 -18.16 14.74
C ARG A 8 9.15 -17.60 15.59
N ILE A 9 8.08 -18.37 15.73
CA ILE A 9 6.94 -18.04 16.58
C ILE A 9 6.63 -19.21 17.49
N ASP A 10 5.95 -18.90 18.58
CA ASP A 10 5.43 -19.90 19.50
C ASP A 10 4.50 -20.92 18.77
N PRO A 11 4.61 -22.24 19.06
CA PRO A 11 3.80 -23.26 18.39
C PRO A 11 2.30 -23.08 18.59
N ASP A 12 1.86 -22.61 19.76
CA ASP A 12 0.44 -22.40 20.03
C ASP A 12 -0.09 -21.19 19.25
N LEU A 13 0.72 -20.15 19.12
CA LEU A 13 0.40 -19.01 18.26
C LEU A 13 0.28 -19.45 16.79
N LYS A 14 1.22 -20.25 16.28
CA LYS A 14 1.15 -20.81 14.92
C LYS A 14 -0.16 -21.57 14.70
N ASN A 15 -0.55 -22.39 15.66
CA ASN A 15 -1.77 -23.20 15.57
C ASN A 15 -3.03 -22.34 15.54
N LYS A 16 -3.10 -21.29 16.37
CA LYS A 16 -4.22 -20.34 16.38
C LYS A 16 -4.33 -19.59 15.06
N VAL A 17 -3.21 -19.03 14.57
CA VAL A 17 -3.17 -18.30 13.29
C VAL A 17 -3.55 -19.21 12.12
N SER A 18 -3.07 -20.45 12.11
CA SER A 18 -3.43 -21.43 11.08
C SER A 18 -4.93 -21.74 11.04
N ARG A 19 -5.59 -21.82 12.20
CA ARG A 19 -7.05 -22.03 12.28
C ARG A 19 -7.81 -20.81 11.76
N LEU A 20 -7.41 -19.60 12.15
CA LEU A 20 -8.03 -18.36 11.69
C LEU A 20 -7.84 -18.16 10.18
N ALA A 21 -6.62 -18.35 9.68
CA ALA A 21 -6.31 -18.26 8.26
C ALA A 21 -7.18 -19.21 7.43
N LYS A 22 -7.32 -20.47 7.87
CA LYS A 22 -8.21 -21.45 7.20
C LYS A 22 -9.68 -21.03 7.20
N ALA A 23 -10.17 -20.41 8.28
CA ALA A 23 -11.54 -19.92 8.32
C ALA A 23 -11.79 -18.78 7.32
N GLU A 24 -10.75 -18.00 7.02
CA GLU A 24 -10.77 -16.91 6.02
C GLU A 24 -10.40 -17.38 4.61
N GLY A 25 -10.11 -18.68 4.41
CA GLY A 25 -9.66 -19.22 3.12
C GLY A 25 -8.23 -18.80 2.73
N LYS A 26 -7.46 -18.25 3.66
CA LYS A 26 -6.10 -17.76 3.48
C LYS A 26 -5.07 -18.74 4.05
N ASN A 27 -3.84 -18.65 3.57
CA ASN A 27 -2.71 -19.34 4.20
C ASN A 27 -2.00 -18.44 5.22
N VAL A 28 -1.20 -19.04 6.10
CA VAL A 28 -0.49 -18.32 7.18
C VAL A 28 0.47 -17.26 6.61
N SER A 29 1.10 -17.53 5.46
CA SER A 29 2.02 -16.58 4.82
C SER A 29 1.32 -15.35 4.26
N GLU A 30 0.08 -15.49 3.77
CA GLU A 30 -0.77 -14.37 3.34
C GLU A 30 -1.15 -13.50 4.53
N ILE A 31 -1.59 -14.11 5.64
CA ILE A 31 -1.90 -13.38 6.87
C ILE A 31 -0.68 -12.62 7.39
N ILE A 32 0.50 -13.26 7.43
CA ILE A 32 1.74 -12.60 7.86
C ILE A 32 2.10 -11.44 6.94
N ARG A 33 1.93 -11.61 5.62
CA ARG A 33 2.19 -10.55 4.64
C ARG A 33 1.27 -9.35 4.87
N GLU A 34 -0.04 -9.58 4.99
CA GLU A 34 -1.03 -8.54 5.23
C GLU A 34 -0.78 -7.81 6.57
N LEU A 35 -0.36 -8.54 7.61
CA LEU A 35 0.03 -7.98 8.90
C LEU A 35 1.25 -7.07 8.79
N LEU A 36 2.28 -7.48 8.06
CA LEU A 36 3.48 -6.68 7.85
C LEU A 36 3.18 -5.44 7.00
N GLU A 37 2.38 -5.58 5.93
CA GLU A 37 1.92 -4.45 5.12
C GLU A 37 1.12 -3.45 5.96
N SER A 38 0.20 -3.95 6.79
CA SER A 38 -0.59 -3.11 7.69
C SER A 38 0.29 -2.42 8.74
N TYR A 39 1.27 -3.12 9.29
CA TYR A 39 2.21 -2.57 10.28
C TYR A 39 3.05 -1.44 9.69
N VAL A 40 3.59 -1.61 8.47
CA VAL A 40 4.34 -0.55 7.77
C VAL A 40 3.41 0.61 7.43
N LYS A 41 2.24 0.34 6.86
CA LYS A 41 1.27 1.38 6.50
C LYS A 41 0.82 2.21 7.70
N ASN A 42 0.65 1.58 8.87
CA ASN A 42 0.18 2.26 10.08
C ASN A 42 1.31 2.99 10.83
N ARG A 43 2.57 2.56 10.72
CA ARG A 43 3.71 3.19 11.43
C ARG A 43 4.48 4.20 10.59
N ASP A 44 4.51 4.01 9.28
CA ASP A 44 5.28 4.83 8.35
C ASP A 44 4.37 5.40 7.25
N ILE A 45 3.20 5.88 7.66
CA ILE A 45 2.18 6.41 6.75
C ILE A 45 2.74 7.60 5.96
N GLY A 46 3.66 8.38 6.53
CA GLY A 46 4.33 9.49 5.86
C GLY A 46 5.15 9.00 4.67
N GLN A 47 6.14 8.13 4.93
CA GLN A 47 7.01 7.64 3.87
C GLN A 47 6.25 6.83 2.81
N TYR A 48 5.27 6.00 3.21
CA TYR A 48 4.45 5.25 2.25
C TYR A 48 3.60 6.16 1.35
N ILE A 49 3.02 7.23 1.92
CA ILE A 49 2.25 8.21 1.15
C ILE A 49 3.17 9.03 0.25
N ASP A 50 4.35 9.40 0.72
CA ASP A 50 5.35 10.12 -0.08
C ASP A 50 5.82 9.26 -1.28
N GLU A 51 6.17 8.00 -1.06
CA GLU A 51 6.54 7.06 -2.13
C GLU A 51 5.39 6.83 -3.13
N LEU A 52 4.14 6.79 -2.65
CA LEU A 52 2.97 6.69 -3.51
C LEU A 52 2.81 7.95 -4.36
N TRP A 53 2.91 9.14 -3.77
CA TRP A 53 2.84 10.41 -4.48
C TRP A 53 3.97 10.56 -5.50
N GLU A 54 5.19 10.12 -5.17
CA GLU A 54 6.32 10.11 -6.12
C GLU A 54 6.04 9.21 -7.33
N ARG A 55 5.51 8.00 -7.12
CA ARG A 55 5.16 7.09 -8.21
C ARG A 55 4.05 7.66 -9.10
N ILE A 56 3.05 8.29 -8.50
CA ILE A 56 1.96 8.96 -9.24
C ILE A 56 2.52 10.13 -10.05
N GLY A 57 3.30 11.02 -9.42
CA GLY A 57 3.93 12.16 -10.08
C GLY A 57 4.84 11.75 -11.23
N THR A 58 5.61 10.67 -11.05
CA THR A 58 6.46 10.11 -12.11
C THR A 58 5.64 9.59 -13.29
N LYS A 59 4.51 8.92 -13.05
CA LYS A 59 3.61 8.49 -14.13
C LYS A 59 2.99 9.68 -14.86
N ILE A 60 2.55 10.71 -14.14
CA ILE A 60 1.96 11.93 -14.74
C ILE A 60 2.98 12.62 -15.65
N LYS A 61 4.21 12.84 -15.17
CA LYS A 61 5.30 13.39 -15.97
C LYS A 61 5.61 12.54 -17.21
N LYS A 62 5.63 11.20 -17.07
CA LYS A 62 5.86 10.28 -18.19
C LYS A 62 4.77 10.39 -19.28
N HIS A 63 3.55 10.76 -18.92
CA HIS A 63 2.46 11.00 -19.87
C HIS A 63 2.49 12.42 -20.48
N GLY A 64 3.54 13.21 -20.19
CA GLY A 64 3.75 14.52 -20.80
C GLY A 64 3.03 15.67 -20.09
N PHE A 65 2.34 15.41 -18.98
CA PHE A 65 1.69 16.47 -18.21
C PHE A 65 2.71 17.27 -17.41
N SER A 66 2.67 18.58 -17.60
CA SER A 66 3.44 19.57 -16.87
C SER A 66 2.68 20.07 -15.64
N LYS A 67 3.34 20.89 -14.83
CA LYS A 67 2.70 21.55 -13.69
C LYS A 67 1.58 22.50 -14.15
N ASP A 68 1.81 23.21 -15.25
CA ASP A 68 0.86 24.19 -15.79
C ASP A 68 -0.42 23.49 -16.29
N ASP A 69 -0.30 22.27 -16.83
CA ASP A 69 -1.46 21.45 -17.22
C ASP A 69 -2.30 21.07 -16.00
N ILE A 70 -1.65 20.71 -14.89
CA ILE A 70 -2.33 20.37 -13.63
C ILE A 70 -3.05 21.59 -13.07
N ASP A 71 -2.39 22.74 -13.03
CA ASP A 71 -2.98 23.99 -12.52
C ASP A 71 -4.18 24.43 -13.37
N SER A 72 -4.09 24.28 -14.70
CA SER A 72 -5.20 24.52 -15.64
C SER A 72 -6.38 23.58 -15.39
N ILE A 73 -6.13 22.28 -15.21
CA ILE A 73 -7.18 21.29 -14.91
C ILE A 73 -7.86 21.60 -13.57
N ILE A 74 -7.09 21.94 -12.53
CA ILE A 74 -7.64 22.31 -11.21
C ILE A 74 -8.55 23.53 -11.34
N HIS A 75 -8.11 24.56 -12.07
CA HIS A 75 -8.90 25.76 -12.30
C HIS A 75 -10.21 25.41 -13.02
N GLN A 76 -10.12 24.67 -14.13
CA GLN A 76 -11.29 24.27 -14.92
C GLN A 76 -12.31 23.48 -14.10
N VAL A 77 -11.86 22.51 -13.29
CA VAL A 77 -12.75 21.69 -12.45
C VAL A 77 -13.43 22.54 -11.38
N ARG A 78 -12.71 23.47 -10.74
CA ARG A 78 -13.28 24.36 -9.72
C ARG A 78 -14.32 25.30 -10.31
N THR A 79 -14.04 25.92 -11.45
CA THR A 79 -15.00 26.82 -12.14
C THR A 79 -16.22 26.11 -12.73
N LYS A 80 -16.19 24.79 -12.86
CA LYS A 80 -17.30 24.00 -13.41
C LYS A 80 -18.25 23.47 -12.33
N ASN A 81 -17.85 23.60 -11.06
CA ASN A 81 -18.64 23.21 -9.89
C ASN A 81 -19.24 24.43 -9.15
N ASP A 82 -18.98 25.64 -9.63
CA ASP A 82 -19.72 26.88 -9.31
C ASP A 82 -20.78 27.14 -10.40
#